data_AF-A0A1Q5KAC5-F1
#
_entry.id   AF-A0A1Q5KAC5-F1
#
_cell.length_a   1.000
_cell.length_b   1.000
_cell.length_c   1.000
_cell.angle_alpha   90.00
_cell.angle_beta   90.00
_cell.angle_gamma   90.00
#
_symmetry.space_group_name_H-M   'P 1'
#
loop_
_entity.id
_entity.type
_entity.pdbx_description
1 polymer ?
#
loop_
_entity_poly.entity_id
_entity_poly.type
_entity_poly.pdbx_seq_one_letter_code
_entity_poly.pdbx_strand_id
1 'polypeptide(L)'
;MGELRSSYKALFWVALGLCGVDLLCMASTWLPGGHSAPEWLVTGLFLSVFPALAVAIVCGLVSGAATQLMGSRNAGQLGSYVRLLPRALKLAYAGVICLVALGFATGAGTAEDAEADASGYYYTYWDKTADPQRSVRVELTEPEYYEALKADLRISGATSAVLHAAGSFLVLASASATAGRARTAPGIP
;
A
#
# COMPACT_ATOMS: atom_id res chain seq x y z
N MET A 1 -15.27 -11.60 -16.18
CA MET A 1 -15.41 -11.47 -14.71
C MET A 1 -16.40 -12.46 -14.09
N GLY A 2 -17.07 -13.33 -14.86
CA GLY A 2 -18.15 -14.20 -14.37
C GLY A 2 -17.74 -15.48 -13.62
N GLU A 3 -16.45 -15.85 -13.59
CA GLU A 3 -15.97 -17.11 -12.97
C GLU A 3 -14.89 -16.88 -11.90
N LEU A 4 -14.94 -15.74 -11.19
CA LEU A 4 -14.22 -15.64 -9.92
C LEU A 4 -15.09 -16.32 -8.86
N ARG A 5 -14.58 -17.39 -8.21
CA ARG A 5 -15.16 -17.90 -6.95
C ARG A 5 -15.47 -16.69 -6.06
N SER A 6 -16.70 -16.60 -5.55
CA SER A 6 -17.24 -15.44 -4.80
C SER A 6 -16.22 -14.84 -3.81
N SER A 7 -15.45 -15.70 -3.13
CA SER A 7 -14.40 -15.33 -2.18
C SER A 7 -13.25 -14.51 -2.78
N TYR A 8 -12.71 -14.85 -3.96
CA TYR A 8 -11.62 -14.09 -4.57
C TYR A 8 -12.08 -12.70 -5.04
N LYS A 9 -13.33 -12.60 -5.50
CA LYS A 9 -13.93 -11.33 -5.87
C LYS A 9 -14.08 -10.42 -4.65
N ALA A 10 -14.55 -10.96 -3.52
CA ALA A 10 -14.66 -10.22 -2.27
C ALA A 10 -13.28 -9.74 -1.78
N LEU A 11 -12.29 -10.62 -1.71
CA LEU A 11 -10.92 -10.27 -1.30
C LEU A 11 -10.29 -9.19 -2.19
N PHE A 12 -10.50 -9.29 -3.51
CA PHE A 12 -10.04 -8.29 -4.45
C PHE A 12 -10.65 -6.90 -4.19
N TRP A 13 -11.97 -6.83 -4.05
CA TRP A 13 -12.66 -5.55 -3.80
C TRP A 13 -12.35 -4.97 -2.43
N VAL A 14 -12.16 -5.81 -1.42
CA VAL A 14 -11.71 -5.36 -0.10
C VAL A 14 -10.32 -4.73 -0.17
N ALA A 15 -9.35 -5.41 -0.78
CA ALA A 15 -7.99 -4.87 -0.92
C ALA A 15 -7.96 -3.59 -1.78
N LEU A 16 -8.71 -3.55 -2.88
CA LEU A 16 -8.80 -2.34 -3.70
C LEU A 16 -9.53 -1.20 -2.99
N GLY A 17 -10.55 -1.51 -2.20
CA GLY A 17 -11.27 -0.56 -1.35
C GLY A 17 -10.35 0.05 -0.29
N LEU A 18 -9.59 -0.78 0.43
CA LEU A 18 -8.60 -0.32 1.41
C LEU A 18 -7.55 0.58 0.75
N CYS A 19 -7.02 0.19 -0.41
CA CYS A 19 -6.13 1.05 -1.21
C CYS A 19 -6.76 2.41 -1.53
N GLY A 20 -8.05 2.44 -1.92
CA GLY A 20 -8.77 3.69 -2.15
C GLY A 20 -8.90 4.56 -0.90
N VAL A 21 -9.12 3.94 0.26
CA VAL A 21 -9.18 4.65 1.55
C VAL A 21 -7.80 5.21 1.91
N ASP A 22 -6.71 4.46 1.73
CA ASP A 22 -5.35 4.96 1.94
C ASP A 22 -5.05 6.20 1.09
N LEU A 23 -5.42 6.15 -0.19
CA LEU A 23 -5.23 7.26 -1.11
C LEU A 23 -6.07 8.48 -0.73
N LEU A 24 -7.28 8.26 -0.18
CA LEU A 24 -8.13 9.35 0.30
C LEU A 24 -7.57 9.98 1.58
N CYS A 25 -7.08 9.15 2.52
CA CYS A 25 -6.38 9.61 3.71
C CYS A 25 -5.14 10.43 3.34
N MET A 26 -4.31 9.92 2.42
CA MET A 26 -3.19 10.66 1.86
C MET A 26 -3.65 11.97 1.20
N ALA A 27 -4.74 11.93 0.42
CA ALA A 27 -5.26 13.12 -0.25
C ALA A 27 -5.70 14.23 0.70
N SER A 28 -6.24 13.85 1.86
CA SER A 28 -6.66 14.79 2.90
C SER A 28 -5.49 15.64 3.45
N THR A 29 -4.25 15.15 3.35
CA THR A 29 -3.05 15.88 3.81
C THR A 29 -2.74 17.11 2.96
N TRP A 30 -3.35 17.27 1.78
CA TRP A 30 -3.22 18.47 0.95
C TRP A 30 -4.27 19.54 1.28
N LEU A 31 -5.23 19.26 2.15
CA LEU A 31 -6.20 20.26 2.58
C LEU A 31 -5.56 21.32 3.50
N PRO A 32 -5.94 22.60 3.35
CA PRO A 32 -5.52 23.66 4.25
C PRO A 32 -6.17 23.46 5.63
N GLY A 33 -5.40 23.68 6.70
CA GLY A 33 -5.84 23.48 8.09
C GLY A 33 -5.08 22.38 8.83
N GLY A 34 -5.49 22.09 10.06
CA GLY A 34 -4.91 21.03 10.90
C GLY A 34 -5.09 19.63 10.34
N HIS A 35 -4.45 18.66 10.97
CA HIS A 35 -4.56 17.25 10.63
C HIS A 35 -6.05 16.79 10.65
N SER A 36 -6.54 16.34 9.49
CA SER A 36 -7.98 16.04 9.29
C SER A 36 -8.31 14.55 9.39
N ALA A 37 -7.32 13.67 9.19
CA ALA A 37 -7.51 12.23 9.35
C ALA A 37 -7.28 11.84 10.83
N PRO A 38 -7.99 10.86 11.39
CA PRO A 38 -7.64 10.33 12.69
C PRO A 38 -6.37 9.46 12.60
N GLU A 39 -5.41 9.63 13.49
CA GLU A 39 -4.20 8.77 13.56
C GLU A 39 -4.56 7.29 13.65
N TRP A 40 -5.55 6.93 14.48
CA TRP A 40 -6.00 5.54 14.64
C TRP A 40 -6.46 4.91 13.32
N LEU A 41 -7.00 5.72 12.40
CA LEU A 41 -7.44 5.25 11.09
C LEU A 41 -6.24 4.90 10.22
N VAL A 42 -5.20 5.75 10.23
CA VAL A 42 -3.98 5.53 9.44
C VAL A 42 -3.20 4.33 9.99
N THR A 43 -3.04 4.25 11.31
CA THR A 43 -2.43 3.07 11.96
C THR A 43 -3.24 1.82 11.66
N GLY A 44 -4.57 1.88 11.74
CA GLY A 44 -5.46 0.76 11.44
C GLY A 44 -5.34 0.28 9.99
N LEU A 45 -5.27 1.21 9.04
CA LEU A 45 -5.07 0.92 7.62
C LEU A 45 -3.70 0.27 7.38
N PHE A 46 -2.64 0.85 7.95
CA PHE A 46 -1.29 0.29 7.84
C PHE A 46 -1.22 -1.13 8.43
N LEU A 47 -1.85 -1.36 9.59
CA LEU A 47 -1.92 -2.69 10.20
C LEU A 47 -2.77 -3.67 9.39
N SER A 48 -3.78 -3.20 8.66
CA SER A 48 -4.62 -4.04 7.81
C SER A 48 -3.88 -4.62 6.60
N VAL A 49 -2.73 -4.02 6.23
CA VAL A 49 -1.85 -4.53 5.17
C VAL A 49 -1.35 -5.94 5.50
N PHE A 50 -0.99 -6.23 6.75
CA PHE A 50 -0.42 -7.52 7.14
C PHE A 50 -1.37 -8.70 6.85
N PRO A 51 -2.62 -8.72 7.34
CA PRO A 51 -3.57 -9.78 7.01
C PRO A 51 -3.93 -9.80 5.52
N ALA A 52 -4.06 -8.63 4.87
CA ALA A 52 -4.38 -8.56 3.45
C ALA A 52 -3.29 -9.19 2.57
N LEU A 53 -2.03 -8.86 2.84
CA LEU A 53 -0.87 -9.40 2.13
C LEU A 53 -0.67 -10.89 2.46
N ALA A 54 -0.82 -11.29 3.73
CA ALA A 54 -0.73 -12.69 4.13
C ALA A 54 -1.75 -13.56 3.37
N VAL A 55 -3.01 -13.13 3.32
CA VAL A 55 -4.06 -13.81 2.55
C VAL A 55 -3.71 -13.84 1.07
N ALA A 56 -3.25 -12.72 0.49
CA ALA A 56 -2.88 -12.66 -0.91
C ALA A 56 -1.71 -13.61 -1.25
N ILE A 57 -0.70 -13.69 -0.38
CA ILE A 57 0.44 -14.61 -0.52
C ILE A 57 -0.04 -16.06 -0.43
N VAL A 58 -0.86 -16.41 0.57
CA VAL A 58 -1.43 -17.75 0.72
C VAL A 58 -2.23 -18.13 -0.53
N CYS A 59 -3.08 -17.23 -1.03
CA CYS A 59 -3.79 -17.42 -2.29
C CYS A 59 -2.83 -17.64 -3.46
N GLY A 60 -1.75 -16.86 -3.55
CA GLY A 60 -0.73 -16.96 -4.59
C GLY A 60 0.03 -18.28 -4.55
N LEU A 61 0.37 -18.78 -3.36
CA LEU A 61 1.06 -20.05 -3.16
C LEU A 61 0.14 -21.24 -3.48
N VAL A 62 -1.08 -21.27 -2.94
CA VAL A 62 -2.06 -22.35 -3.17
C VAL A 62 -2.43 -22.46 -4.66
N SER A 63 -2.62 -21.32 -5.32
CA SER A 63 -2.92 -21.27 -6.76
C SER A 63 -1.70 -21.50 -7.65
N GLY A 64 -0.48 -21.48 -7.11
CA GLY A 64 0.78 -21.48 -7.85
C GLY A 64 1.05 -20.23 -8.67
N ALA A 65 0.26 -19.16 -8.51
CA ALA A 65 0.51 -17.87 -9.15
C ALA A 65 1.80 -17.22 -8.62
N ALA A 66 2.13 -17.40 -7.34
CA ALA A 66 3.34 -16.85 -6.73
C ALA A 66 4.62 -17.43 -7.35
N THR A 67 4.66 -18.74 -7.60
CA THR A 67 5.80 -19.40 -8.25
C THR A 67 5.91 -19.04 -9.73
N GLN A 68 4.77 -18.80 -10.41
CA GLN A 68 4.76 -18.28 -11.78
C GLN A 68 5.26 -16.83 -11.86
N LEU A 69 4.93 -15.98 -10.88
CA LEU A 69 5.33 -14.58 -10.86
C LEU A 69 6.78 -14.36 -10.39
N MET A 70 7.30 -15.19 -9.47
CA MET A 70 8.65 -15.04 -8.89
C MET A 70 9.79 -15.67 -9.71
N GLY A 71 9.51 -16.48 -10.74
CA GLY A 71 10.54 -17.10 -11.56
C GLY A 71 11.33 -16.10 -12.41
N SER A 72 12.66 -16.15 -12.37
CA SER A 72 13.56 -15.23 -13.12
C SER A 72 13.37 -15.24 -14.64
N ARG A 73 12.68 -16.24 -15.18
CA ARG A 73 12.36 -16.41 -16.61
C ARG A 73 10.99 -15.82 -17.02
N ASN A 74 10.24 -15.23 -16.08
CA ASN A 74 8.80 -14.97 -16.23
C ASN A 74 8.39 -13.48 -16.27
N ALA A 75 9.31 -12.54 -16.48
CA ALA A 75 8.97 -11.12 -16.68
C ALA A 75 7.95 -10.92 -17.83
N GLY A 76 8.02 -11.75 -18.88
CA GLY A 76 7.03 -11.78 -19.96
C GLY A 76 5.64 -12.25 -19.53
N GLN A 77 5.55 -13.08 -18.49
CA GLN A 77 4.29 -13.61 -17.97
C GLN A 77 3.55 -12.56 -17.13
N LEU A 78 4.27 -11.73 -16.36
CA LEU A 78 3.70 -10.59 -15.65
C LEU A 78 3.18 -9.53 -16.64
N GLY A 79 3.95 -9.25 -17.70
CA GLY A 79 3.48 -8.41 -18.81
C GLY A 79 2.24 -8.96 -19.53
N SER A 80 2.14 -10.29 -19.67
CA SER A 80 0.95 -10.95 -20.23
C SER A 80 -0.29 -10.76 -19.34
N TYR A 81 -0.16 -10.97 -18.02
CA TYR A 81 -1.24 -10.71 -17.08
C TYR A 81 -1.71 -9.25 -17.15
N VAL A 82 -0.78 -8.29 -17.12
CA VAL A 82 -1.09 -6.86 -17.26
C VAL A 82 -1.83 -6.60 -18.57
N ARG A 83 -1.41 -7.19 -19.70
CA ARG A 83 -2.10 -7.00 -20.99
C ARG A 83 -3.53 -7.54 -20.99
N LEU A 84 -3.81 -8.61 -20.26
CA LEU A 84 -5.13 -9.22 -20.13
C LEU A 84 -6.08 -8.47 -19.19
N LEU A 85 -5.57 -7.53 -18.37
CA LEU A 85 -6.43 -6.71 -17.53
C LEU A 85 -7.40 -5.85 -18.37
N PRO A 86 -8.66 -5.69 -17.92
CA PRO A 86 -9.58 -4.71 -18.47
C PRO A 86 -8.96 -3.31 -18.51
N ARG A 87 -9.26 -2.52 -19.55
CA ARG A 87 -8.73 -1.15 -19.69
C ARG A 87 -8.99 -0.29 -18.46
N ALA A 88 -10.20 -0.37 -17.90
CA ALA A 88 -10.57 0.34 -16.68
C ALA A 88 -9.65 -0.01 -15.49
N LEU A 89 -9.26 -1.28 -15.33
CA LEU A 89 -8.39 -1.71 -14.24
C LEU A 89 -6.95 -1.24 -14.43
N LYS A 90 -6.46 -1.24 -15.68
CA LYS A 90 -5.14 -0.66 -16.01
C LYS A 90 -5.07 0.82 -15.66
N LEU A 91 -6.12 1.58 -16.03
CA LEU A 91 -6.21 3.00 -15.69
C LEU A 91 -6.29 3.22 -14.18
N ALA A 92 -7.05 2.40 -13.46
CA ALA A 92 -7.12 2.46 -12.01
C ALA A 92 -5.74 2.25 -11.35
N TYR A 93 -5.01 1.18 -11.70
CA TYR A 93 -3.67 0.95 -11.18
C TYR A 93 -2.66 2.03 -11.60
N ALA A 94 -2.74 2.53 -12.83
CA ALA A 94 -1.90 3.66 -13.25
C ALA A 94 -2.17 4.90 -12.40
N GLY A 95 -3.45 5.20 -12.12
CA GLY A 95 -3.84 6.28 -11.21
C GLY A 95 -3.30 6.08 -9.80
N VAL A 96 -3.42 4.87 -9.24
CA VAL A 96 -2.84 4.52 -7.93
C VAL A 96 -1.33 4.76 -7.92
N ILE A 97 -0.61 4.27 -8.93
CA ILE A 97 0.85 4.44 -9.04
C ILE A 97 1.22 5.93 -9.10
N CYS A 98 0.51 6.73 -9.89
CA CYS A 98 0.74 8.16 -9.98
C CYS A 98 0.50 8.87 -8.64
N LEU A 99 -0.59 8.54 -7.95
CA LEU A 99 -0.92 9.14 -6.64
C LEU A 99 0.09 8.74 -5.57
N VAL A 100 0.49 7.48 -5.53
CA VAL A 100 1.54 6.96 -4.64
C VAL A 100 2.86 7.69 -4.90
N ALA A 101 3.28 7.79 -6.16
CA ALA A 101 4.51 8.49 -6.52
C ALA A 101 4.49 9.95 -6.08
N LEU A 102 3.33 10.62 -6.22
CA LEU A 102 3.12 11.96 -5.73
C LEU A 102 3.19 12.03 -4.20
N GLY A 103 2.58 11.08 -3.48
CA GLY A 103 2.66 10.96 -2.02
C GLY A 103 4.10 10.86 -1.53
N PHE A 104 4.89 9.96 -2.10
CA PHE A 104 6.32 9.84 -1.77
C PHE A 104 7.10 11.10 -2.14
N ALA A 105 6.90 11.66 -3.34
CA ALA A 105 7.62 12.85 -3.79
C ALA A 105 7.35 14.08 -2.90
N THR A 106 6.16 14.17 -2.31
CA THR A 106 5.74 15.31 -1.47
C THR A 106 5.86 15.05 0.04
N GLY A 107 6.27 13.85 0.45
CA GLY A 107 6.51 13.49 1.85
C GLY A 107 7.98 13.20 2.18
N ALA A 108 8.75 12.63 1.25
CA ALA A 108 10.11 12.11 1.52
C ALA A 108 11.15 13.15 1.97
N GLY A 109 10.89 14.45 1.82
CA GLY A 109 11.80 15.51 2.22
C GLY A 109 11.45 16.18 3.56
N THR A 110 10.27 15.91 4.11
CA THR A 110 9.72 16.64 5.27
C THR A 110 9.12 15.72 6.33
N ALA A 111 9.08 14.41 6.07
CA ALA A 111 8.61 13.44 7.06
C ALA A 111 9.67 13.27 8.16
N GLU A 112 9.31 13.76 9.34
CA GLU A 112 10.04 13.55 10.59
C GLU A 112 9.08 12.93 11.60
N ASP A 113 9.61 12.12 12.52
CA ASP A 113 8.84 11.49 13.60
C ASP A 113 8.51 12.55 14.66
N ALA A 114 7.52 13.38 14.31
CA ALA A 114 7.13 14.55 15.05
C ALA A 114 6.16 14.16 16.17
N GLU A 115 6.51 14.51 17.40
CA GLU A 115 5.77 14.22 18.62
C GLU A 115 5.29 15.52 19.28
N ALA A 116 4.22 15.41 20.07
CA ALA A 116 3.69 16.49 20.88
C ALA A 116 3.58 16.05 22.33
N ASP A 117 4.13 16.84 23.26
CA ASP A 117 4.06 16.59 24.70
C ASP A 117 3.74 17.87 25.49
N ALA A 118 3.82 17.80 26.82
CA ALA A 118 3.55 18.94 27.71
C ALA A 118 4.57 20.10 27.56
N SER A 119 5.71 19.87 26.92
CA SER A 119 6.75 20.87 26.65
C SER A 119 6.68 21.47 25.23
N GLY A 120 5.80 20.97 24.37
CA GLY A 120 5.56 21.51 23.03
C GLY A 120 5.71 20.45 21.93
N TYR A 121 6.03 20.89 20.72
CA TYR A 121 6.22 20.03 19.56
C TYR A 121 7.69 19.79 19.31
N TYR A 122 8.06 18.58 18.88
CA TYR A 122 9.45 18.23 18.66
C TYR A 122 9.58 17.02 17.75
N TYR A 123 10.77 16.79 17.23
CA TYR A 123 11.17 15.48 16.72
C TYR A 123 12.50 15.08 17.37
N THR A 124 12.81 13.79 17.31
CA THR A 124 14.10 13.29 17.78
C THR A 124 14.88 12.65 16.64
N TYR A 125 16.18 12.92 16.59
CA TYR A 125 17.08 12.23 15.68
C TYR A 125 18.31 11.73 16.43
N TRP A 126 18.89 10.64 15.92
CA TRP A 126 20.15 10.11 16.43
C TRP A 126 21.33 10.85 15.79
N ASP A 127 22.06 11.60 16.60
CA ASP A 127 23.29 12.24 16.15
C ASP A 127 24.40 11.18 16.07
N LYS A 128 24.66 10.72 14.84
CA LYS A 128 25.71 9.74 14.54
C LYS A 128 27.11 10.34 14.57
N THR A 129 27.23 11.67 14.67
CA THR A 129 28.52 12.39 14.68
C THR A 129 29.02 12.68 16.09
N ALA A 130 28.16 12.57 17.10
CA ALA A 130 28.53 12.67 18.50
C ALA A 130 29.13 11.36 19.04
N ASP A 131 30.15 11.46 19.90
CA ASP A 131 30.70 10.34 20.68
C ASP A 131 30.61 10.66 22.19
N PRO A 132 29.81 9.93 22.98
CA PRO A 132 28.91 8.85 22.56
C PRO A 132 27.74 9.36 21.70
N GLN A 133 27.22 8.49 20.85
CA GLN A 133 25.97 8.78 20.11
C GLN A 133 24.88 9.13 21.11
N ARG A 134 24.12 10.18 20.79
CA ARG A 134 23.01 10.64 21.62
C ARG A 134 21.80 10.98 20.76
N SER A 135 20.62 10.79 21.33
CA SER A 135 19.40 11.36 20.77
C SER A 135 19.39 12.86 21.01
N VAL A 136 19.11 13.62 19.95
CA VAL A 136 18.95 15.08 20.02
C VAL A 136 17.48 15.37 19.76
N ARG A 137 16.90 16.19 20.63
CA ARG A 137 15.54 16.72 20.49
C ARG A 137 15.63 18.07 19.79
N VAL A 138 14.83 18.25 18.75
CA VAL A 138 14.69 19.52 18.04
C VAL A 138 13.27 20.02 18.26
N GLU A 139 13.15 21.22 18.81
CA GLU A 139 11.85 21.86 19.02
C GLU A 139 11.27 22.30 17.68
N LEU A 140 10.00 22.03 17.49
CA LEU A 140 9.23 22.42 16.31
C LEU A 140 8.25 23.54 16.71
N THR A 141 8.05 24.48 15.80
CA THR A 141 6.89 25.35 15.87
C THR A 141 5.62 24.56 15.49
N GLU A 142 4.45 25.01 15.94
CA GLU A 142 3.17 24.40 15.58
C GLU A 142 2.96 24.19 14.06
N PRO A 143 3.28 25.15 13.16
CA PRO A 143 3.15 24.90 11.72
C PRO A 143 4.13 23.85 11.20
N GLU A 144 5.37 23.81 11.69
CA GLU A 144 6.36 22.80 11.31
C GLU A 144 5.94 21.41 11.76
N TYR A 145 5.36 21.29 12.96
CA TYR A 145 4.77 20.05 13.45
C TYR A 145 3.67 19.50 12.52
N TYR A 146 2.70 20.35 12.14
CA TYR A 146 1.63 19.91 11.23
C TYR A 146 2.14 19.58 9.83
N GLU A 147 3.19 20.24 9.37
CA GLU A 147 3.83 19.92 8.09
C GLU A 147 4.53 18.56 8.13
N ALA A 148 5.32 18.30 9.18
CA ALA A 148 5.99 17.02 9.39
C ALA A 148 4.98 15.86 9.53
N LEU A 149 3.93 16.06 10.33
CA LEU A 149 2.86 15.07 10.50
C LEU A 149 2.16 14.77 9.17
N LYS A 150 1.79 15.80 8.39
CA LYS A 150 1.20 15.61 7.05
C LYS A 150 2.14 14.87 6.11
N ALA A 151 3.44 15.10 6.20
CA ALA A 151 4.44 14.42 5.38
C ALA A 151 4.57 12.94 5.74
N ASP A 152 4.64 12.60 7.03
CA ASP A 152 4.66 11.21 7.48
C ASP A 152 3.42 10.43 7.02
N LEU A 153 2.24 11.04 7.16
CA LEU A 153 0.98 10.45 6.70
C LEU A 153 0.94 10.20 5.19
N ARG A 154 1.60 11.05 4.40
CA ARG A 154 1.73 10.82 2.95
C ARG A 154 2.58 9.60 2.67
N ILE A 155 3.70 9.43 3.38
CA ILE A 155 4.58 8.27 3.22
C ILE A 155 3.89 6.99 3.69
N SER A 156 3.31 7.02 4.89
CA SER A 156 2.59 5.89 5.49
C SER A 156 1.40 5.47 4.63
N GLY A 157 0.58 6.44 4.19
CA GLY A 157 -0.54 6.21 3.29
C GLY A 157 -0.12 5.69 1.91
N ALA A 158 0.92 6.27 1.30
CA ALA A 158 1.45 5.79 0.02
C ALA A 158 1.99 4.36 0.13
N THR A 159 2.70 4.05 1.22
CA THR A 159 3.24 2.70 1.49
C THR A 159 2.11 1.69 1.65
N SER A 160 1.12 1.98 2.48
CA SER A 160 -0.07 1.14 2.66
C SER A 160 -0.83 0.91 1.34
N ALA A 161 -1.06 1.99 0.58
CA ALA A 161 -1.75 1.94 -0.71
C ALA A 161 -1.04 1.03 -1.72
N VAL A 162 0.30 1.08 -1.80
CA VAL A 162 1.10 0.19 -2.66
C VAL A 162 0.90 -1.27 -2.26
N LEU A 163 0.96 -1.57 -0.97
CA LEU A 163 0.87 -2.94 -0.48
C LEU A 163 -0.54 -3.51 -0.68
N HIS A 164 -1.59 -2.71 -0.46
CA HIS A 164 -2.96 -3.10 -0.78
C HIS A 164 -3.20 -3.28 -2.29
N ALA A 165 -2.64 -2.39 -3.12
CA ALA A 165 -2.70 -2.53 -4.58
C ALA A 165 -2.01 -3.81 -5.04
N ALA A 166 -0.80 -4.09 -4.52
CA ALA A 166 -0.05 -5.31 -4.80
C ALA A 166 -0.82 -6.57 -4.34
N GLY A 167 -1.40 -6.54 -3.14
CA GLY A 167 -2.24 -7.61 -2.62
C GLY A 167 -3.45 -7.89 -3.52
N SER A 168 -4.15 -6.83 -3.96
CA SER A 168 -5.29 -6.97 -4.89
C SER A 168 -4.88 -7.57 -6.24
N PHE A 169 -3.72 -7.19 -6.76
CA PHE A 169 -3.15 -7.77 -7.99
C PHE A 169 -2.81 -9.25 -7.82
N LEU A 170 -2.21 -9.63 -6.69
CA LEU A 170 -1.85 -11.02 -6.40
C LEU A 170 -3.09 -11.92 -6.25
N VAL A 171 -4.16 -11.40 -5.63
CA VAL A 171 -5.46 -12.08 -5.58
C VAL A 171 -6.04 -12.31 -6.99
N LEU A 172 -5.95 -11.30 -7.86
CA LEU A 172 -6.42 -11.41 -9.25
C LEU A 172 -5.60 -12.43 -10.06
N ALA A 173 -4.28 -12.42 -9.89
CA ALA A 173 -3.38 -13.40 -10.51
C ALA A 173 -3.68 -14.83 -10.01
N SER A 174 -3.94 -14.99 -8.70
CA SER A 174 -4.30 -16.27 -8.07
C SER A 174 -5.60 -16.84 -8.62
N ALA A 175 -6.62 -16.00 -8.78
CA ALA A 175 -7.89 -16.39 -9.38
C ALA A 175 -7.70 -16.83 -10.84
N SER A 176 -6.86 -16.12 -11.60
CA SER A 176 -6.57 -16.43 -13.00
C SER A 176 -5.83 -17.77 -13.16
N ALA A 177 -4.83 -18.04 -12.30
CA ALA A 177 -4.10 -19.31 -12.30
C ALA A 177 -5.01 -20.50 -11.93
N THR A 178 -5.93 -20.30 -10.98
CA THR A 178 -6.89 -21.33 -10.54
C THR A 178 -7.90 -21.64 -11.65
N ALA A 179 -8.41 -20.61 -12.34
CA ALA A 179 -9.30 -20.78 -13.49
C ALA A 179 -8.60 -21.50 -14.67
N GLY A 180 -7.32 -21.21 -14.90
CA GLY A 180 -6.49 -21.91 -15.88
C GLY A 180 -6.37 -23.42 -15.59
N ARG A 181 -6.08 -23.79 -14.34
CA ARG A 181 -6.01 -25.21 -13.92
C ARG A 181 -7.34 -25.95 -14.07
N ALA A 182 -8.44 -25.31 -13.68
CA ALA A 182 -9.78 -25.91 -13.80
C ALA A 182 -10.14 -26.22 -15.26
N ARG A 183 -9.68 -25.39 -16.20
CA ARG A 183 -9.93 -25.55 -17.64
C ARG A 183 -9.03 -26.62 -18.29
N THR A 184 -7.89 -26.94 -17.67
CA THR A 184 -6.95 -27.99 -18.12
C THR A 184 -7.17 -29.34 -17.44
N ALA A 185 -8.01 -29.41 -16.41
CA ALA A 185 -8.39 -30.68 -15.82
C ALA A 185 -9.26 -31.44 -16.85
N PRO A 186 -8.88 -32.66 -17.26
CA PRO A 186 -9.73 -33.46 -18.14
C PRO A 186 -11.05 -33.68 -17.44
N GLY A 187 -12.15 -33.29 -18.09
CA GLY A 187 -13.49 -33.58 -17.60
C GLY A 187 -13.60 -35.07 -17.36
N ILE A 188 -13.77 -35.46 -16.11
CA ILE A 188 -14.15 -36.84 -15.79
C ILE A 188 -15.61 -36.96 -16.27
N PRO A 189 -15.90 -37.85 -17.24
CA PRO A 189 -17.26 -38.07 -17.74
C PRO A 189 -18.20 -38.60 -16.65
#